data_AF-A0A952DRX2-F1
#
_entry.id   AF-A0A952DRX2-F1
#
_cell.length_a   1.000
_cell.length_b   1.000
_cell.length_c   1.000
_cell.angle_alpha   90.00
_cell.angle_beta   90.00
_cell.angle_gamma   90.00
#
_symmetry.space_group_name_H-M   'P 1'
#
loop_
_entity.id
_entity.type
_entity.pdbx_description
1 polymer ?
#
loop_
_entity_poly.entity_id
_entity_poly.type
_entity_poly.pdbx_seq_one_letter_code
_entity_poly.pdbx_strand_id
1 'polypeptide(L)' 'MATLTVKINERSNLGKAIAELLRSSAKESKAVEIIEEQESPYNPEFVKWY' A
#
# COMPACT_ATOMS: atom_id res chain seq x y z
N MET A 1 4.96 -19.65 1.64
CA MET A 1 4.57 -18.21 1.65
C MET A 1 5.49 -17.50 2.63
N ALA A 2 6.08 -16.38 2.22
CA ALA A 2 6.94 -15.55 3.07
C ALA A 2 6.48 -14.10 2.92
N THR A 3 6.50 -13.34 4.01
CA THR A 3 5.99 -11.96 4.04
C THR A 3 7.15 -10.98 4.14
N LEU A 4 7.18 -10.00 3.23
CA LEU A 4 8.13 -8.89 3.25
C LEU A 4 7.36 -7.57 3.24
N THR A 5 7.65 -6.70 4.22
CA THR A 5 7.10 -5.35 4.28
C THR A 5 8.11 -4.36 3.69
N VAL A 6 7.70 -3.60 2.67
CA VAL A 6 8.56 -2.62 2.00
C VAL A 6 7.94 -1.24 2.13
N LYS A 7 8.69 -0.26 2.65
CA LYS A 7 8.28 1.14 2.69
C LYS A 7 8.85 1.88 1.48
N ILE A 8 7.98 2.29 0.56
CA ILE A 8 8.36 2.95 -0.68
C ILE A 8 8.09 4.46 -0.56
N ASN A 9 9.08 5.28 -0.90
CA ASN A 9 8.89 6.73 -1.00
C ASN A 9 8.45 7.13 -2.42
N GLU A 10 7.13 7.22 -2.63
CA GLU A 10 6.53 7.66 -3.90
C GLU A 10 6.85 9.13 -4.27
N ARG A 11 7.53 9.92 -3.41
CA ARG A 11 8.02 11.25 -3.82
C ARG A 11 9.28 11.19 -4.67
N SER A 12 9.98 10.06 -4.68
CA SER A 12 11.19 9.84 -5.49
C SER A 12 10.85 9.15 -6.82
N ASN A 13 11.59 9.46 -7.89
CA ASN A 13 11.38 8.84 -9.21
C ASN A 13 11.52 7.32 -9.16
N LEU A 14 12.54 6.83 -8.44
CA LEU A 14 12.76 5.39 -8.25
C LEU A 14 11.62 4.74 -7.44
N GLY A 15 11.16 5.40 -6.37
CA GLY A 15 10.06 4.88 -5.56
C GLY A 15 8.76 4.78 -6.35
N LYS A 16 8.44 5.76 -7.20
CA LYS A 16 7.28 5.67 -8.10
C LYS A 16 7.39 4.49 -9.05
N ALA A 17 8.53 4.31 -9.70
CA ALA A 17 8.76 3.20 -10.62
C ALA A 17 8.61 1.84 -9.93
N ILE A 18 9.14 1.69 -8.71
CA ILE A 18 9.00 0.45 -7.93
C ILE A 18 7.52 0.21 -7.55
N ALA A 19 6.80 1.25 -7.12
CA ALA A 19 5.39 1.14 -6.77
C ALA A 19 4.53 0.72 -7.99
N GLU A 20 4.77 1.30 -9.16
CA GLU A 20 4.07 0.96 -10.40
C GLU A 20 4.37 -0.46 -10.85
N LEU A 21 5.63 -0.90 -10.78
CA LEU A 21 6.02 -2.27 -11.10
C LEU A 21 5.26 -3.28 -10.22
N LEU A 22 5.28 -3.08 -8.90
CA LEU A 22 4.59 -3.96 -7.96
C LEU A 22 3.08 -3.98 -8.21
N ARG A 23 2.46 -2.81 -8.46
CA ARG A 23 1.03 -2.70 -8.80
C ARG A 23 0.68 -3.44 -10.09
N SER A 24 1.55 -3.37 -11.11
CA SER A 24 1.35 -4.10 -12.37
C SER A 24 1.50 -5.61 -12.18
N SER A 25 2.55 -6.04 -11.48
CA SER A 25 2.80 -7.45 -11.21
C SER A 25 1.70 -8.11 -10.37
N ALA A 26 1.12 -7.39 -9.41
CA ALA A 26 -0.01 -7.87 -8.60
C ALA A 26 -1.32 -7.98 -9.40
N LYS A 27 -1.50 -7.17 -10.46
CA LYS A 27 -2.67 -7.24 -11.35
C LYS A 27 -2.59 -8.42 -12.31
N GLU A 28 -1.41 -8.68 -12.88
CA GLU A 28 -1.23 -9.72 -13.89
C GLU A 28 -0.92 -11.10 -13.31
N SER A 29 -0.32 -11.16 -12.13
CA SER A 29 0.08 -12.41 -11.48
C SER A 29 -0.36 -12.45 -10.03
N LYS A 30 -0.85 -13.60 -9.57
CA LYS A 30 -1.07 -13.87 -8.13
C LYS A 30 0.23 -14.12 -7.36
N ALA A 31 1.39 -13.74 -7.93
CA ALA A 31 2.70 -13.99 -7.34
C ALA A 31 3.04 -12.98 -6.23
N VAL A 32 2.44 -11.79 -6.27
CA VAL A 32 2.65 -10.72 -5.31
C VAL A 32 1.29 -10.18 -4.86
N GLU A 33 1.11 -10.06 -3.56
CA GLU A 33 -0.05 -9.42 -2.95
C GLU A 33 0.39 -8.08 -2.36
N ILE A 34 -0.32 -7.00 -2.71
CA ILE A 34 -0.09 -5.68 -2.12
C ILE A 34 -1.07 -5.54 -0.96
N ILE A 35 -0.52 -5.43 0.24
CA ILE A 35 -1.28 -5.12 1.45
C ILE A 35 -1.17 -3.60 1.65
N GLU A 36 -2.13 -2.86 1.12
CA GLU A 36 -2.23 -1.42 1.41
C GLU A 36 -2.88 -1.26 2.78
N GLU A 37 -2.11 -0.78 3.76
CA GLU A 37 -2.68 -0.20 4.98
C GLU A 37 -3.38 1.09 4.56
N GLN A 38 -4.67 1.03 4.22
CA GLN A 38 -5.48 2.23 4.17
C GLN A 38 -5.49 2.79 5.58
N GLU A 39 -4.73 3.85 5.82
CA GLU A 39 -5.02 4.79 6.90
C GLU A 39 -6.43 5.31 6.63
N SER A 40 -7.43 4.62 7.18
CA SER A 40 -8.80 5.09 7.11
C SER A 40 -8.82 6.47 7.75
N PRO A 41 -9.29 7.52 7.05
CA PRO A 41 -9.43 8.85 7.66
C PRO A 41 -10.49 8.83 8.78
N TYR A 42 -11.21 7.72 8.94
CA TYR A 42 -12.19 7.51 9.99
C TYR A 42 -11.49 7.30 11.34
N ASN A 43 -11.49 8.36 12.15
CA ASN A 43 -11.21 8.26 13.58
C ASN A 43 -12.51 7.97 14.35
N PRO A 44 -12.76 6.75 14.84
CA PRO A 44 -13.96 6.42 15.61
C PRO A 44 -14.11 7.24 16.90
N GLU A 45 -13.04 7.84 17.42
CA GLU A 45 -13.14 8.75 18.57
C GLU A 45 -13.82 10.08 18.23
N PHE A 46 -13.77 10.50 16.95
CA PHE A 46 -14.44 11.72 16.48
C PHE A 46 -15.97 11.59 16.50
N VAL A 47 -16.50 10.36 16.36
CA VAL A 47 -17.95 10.09 16.30
C VAL A 47 -18.58 9.99 17.70
N LYS A 48 -17.80 9.80 18.77
CA LYS A 48 -18.32 9.72 20.14
C LYS A 48 -18.77 11.07 20.72
N TRP A 49 -18.58 12.17 19.99
CA TRP A 49 -18.91 13.53 20.44
C TRP A 49 -20.24 14.07 19.88
N TYR A 50 -21.02 13.27 19.14
CA TYR A 50 -22.32 13.67 18.58
C TYR A 50 -23.46 12.76 19.04
#